data_AF-A0A930WHV6-F1
#
_entry.id   AF-A0A930WHV6-F1
#
_cell.length_a   1.000
_cell.length_b   1.000
_cell.length_c   1.000
_cell.angle_alpha   90.00
_cell.angle_beta   90.00
_cell.angle_gamma   90.00
#
_symmetry.space_group_name_H-M   'P 1'
#
loop_
_entity.id
_entity.type
_entity.pdbx_description
1 polymer ?
#
loop_
_entity_poly.entity_id
_entity_poly.type
_entity_poly.pdbx_seq_one_letter_code
_entity_poly.pdbx_strand_id
1 'polypeptide(L)' 'MPTPHIAAAKGEIAERILLPGDPLRAKYIAENFLEGAKEYTNIRNILGYTGTYKG' A
#
# COMPACT_ATOMS: atom_id res chain seq x y z
N MET A 1 -14.64 -6.06 1.54
CA MET A 1 -15.53 -5.03 0.98
C MET A 1 -14.75 -3.73 1.02
N PRO A 2 -14.59 -3.03 -0.12
CA PRO A 2 -13.85 -1.77 -0.16
C PRO A 2 -14.58 -0.69 0.65
N THR A 3 -13.85 0.32 1.10
CA THR A 3 -14.43 1.49 1.78
C THR A 3 -14.44 2.69 0.82
N PRO A 4 -15.17 3.78 1.13
CA PRO A 4 -15.17 4.98 0.29
C PRO A 4 -13.81 5.65 0.09
N HIS A 5 -12.80 5.30 0.88
CA HIS A 5 -11.47 5.94 0.88
C HIS A 5 -10.33 4.97 0.54
N ILE A 6 -10.54 3.66 0.67
CA ILE A 6 -9.51 2.63 0.48
C ILE A 6 -10.14 1.48 -0.32
N ALA A 7 -9.66 1.27 -1.55
CA ALA A 7 -10.17 0.30 -2.52
C ALA A 7 -9.71 -1.16 -2.29
N ALA A 8 -9.20 -1.49 -1.11
CA ALA A 8 -8.63 -2.80 -0.82
C ALA A 8 -9.68 -3.90 -0.67
N ALA A 9 -9.40 -5.07 -1.23
CA ALA A 9 -10.09 -6.31 -0.89
C ALA A 9 -9.64 -6.85 0.48
N LYS A 10 -10.43 -7.75 1.06
CA LYS A 10 -10.07 -8.38 2.34
C LYS A 10 -8.81 -9.24 2.12
N GLY A 11 -7.76 -8.96 2.88
CA GLY A 11 -6.47 -9.65 2.78
C GLY A 11 -5.44 -8.98 1.87
N GLU A 12 -5.79 -7.90 1.16
CA GLU A 12 -4.80 -7.14 0.38
C GLU A 12 -3.90 -6.25 1.24
N ILE A 13 -4.41 -5.77 2.38
CA ILE A 13 -3.59 -5.03 3.35
C ILE A 13 -2.95 -6.06 4.28
N ALA A 14 -1.61 -6.10 4.31
CA ALA A 14 -0.86 -6.96 5.20
C ALA A 14 -1.08 -6.57 6.68
N GLU A 15 -0.84 -7.51 7.58
CA GLU A 15 -0.96 -7.28 9.04
C GLU A 15 0.00 -6.19 9.54
N ARG A 16 1.17 -6.05 8.90
CA ARG A 16 2.17 -5.01 9.19
C ARG A 16 2.07 -3.90 8.15
N ILE A 17 1.93 -2.66 8.62
CA ILE A 17 1.76 -1.47 7.76
C ILE A 17 2.65 -0.31 8.19
N LEU A 18 3.18 0.42 7.20
CA LEU A 18 3.83 1.71 7.37
C LEU A 18 2.89 2.81 6.86
N LEU A 19 2.75 3.91 7.61
CA LEU A 19 1.81 4.99 7.31
C LEU A 19 2.53 6.33 7.07
N PRO A 20 3.24 6.49 5.94
CA PRO A 20 3.78 7.80 5.56
C PRO A 20 2.64 8.76 5.20
N GLY A 21 2.75 10.02 5.61
CA GLY A 21 1.75 11.05 5.28
C GLY A 21 1.77 11.52 3.82
N ASP A 22 2.92 11.38 3.14
CA ASP A 22 3.08 11.71 1.72
C ASP A 22 2.86 10.46 0.85
N PRO A 23 1.88 10.46 -0.07
CA PRO A 23 1.63 9.32 -0.94
C PRO A 23 2.81 8.99 -1.87
N LEU A 24 3.59 9.98 -2.30
CA LEU A 24 4.78 9.74 -3.12
C LEU A 24 5.88 9.05 -2.32
N ARG A 25 5.92 9.27 -1.00
CA ARG A 25 6.79 8.51 -0.10
C ARG A 25 6.33 7.07 0.06
N ALA A 26 5.02 6.81 0.10
CA ALA A 26 4.50 5.44 0.09
C ALA A 26 4.93 4.69 -1.17
N LYS A 27 4.80 5.34 -2.33
CA LYS A 27 5.27 4.81 -3.62
C LYS A 27 6.78 4.54 -3.63
N TYR A 28 7.58 5.51 -3.19
CA TYR A 28 9.04 5.34 -3.10
C TYR A 28 9.41 4.14 -2.21
N ILE A 29 8.77 3.98 -1.05
CA ILE A 29 9.02 2.85 -0.15
C ILE A 29 8.66 1.53 -0.85
N ALA A 30 7.50 1.48 -1.52
CA ALA A 30 7.05 0.29 -2.22
C ALA A 30 8.01 -0.13 -3.34
N GLU A 31 8.46 0.80 -4.17
CA GLU A 31 9.33 0.52 -5.31
C GLU A 31 10.77 0.13 -4.92
N ASN A 32 11.28 0.65 -3.79
CA ASN A 32 12.68 0.49 -3.43
C ASN A 32 12.93 -0.57 -2.34
N PHE A 33 11.93 -0.88 -1.52
CA PHE A 33 12.12 -1.77 -0.36
C PHE A 33 11.23 -3.01 -0.39
N LEU A 34 10.08 -2.98 -1.07
CA LEU A 34 9.18 -4.13 -1.10
C LEU A 34 9.40 -4.96 -2.37
N GLU A 35 9.56 -6.27 -2.19
CA GLU A 35 9.53 -7.23 -3.28
C GLU A 35 8.08 -7.49 -3.69
N GLY A 36 7.82 -7.50 -5.01
CA GLY A 36 6.50 -7.81 -5.55
C GLY A 36 5.39 -6.83 -5.15
N ALA A 37 5.74 -5.57 -4.87
CA ALA A 37 4.80 -4.54 -4.44
C ALA A 37 3.63 -4.38 -5.42
N LYS A 38 2.40 -4.43 -4.90
CA LYS A 38 1.16 -4.18 -5.64
C LYS A 38 0.39 -3.03 -5.02
N GLU A 39 -0.03 -2.09 -5.85
CA GLU A 39 -0.94 -1.02 -5.45
C GLU A 39 -2.34 -1.59 -5.25
N TYR A 40 -2.90 -1.43 -4.06
CA TYR A 40 -4.27 -1.87 -3.74
C TYR A 40 -5.26 -0.69 -3.67
N THR A 41 -4.77 0.55 -3.60
CA THR A 41 -5.62 1.74 -3.60
C THR A 41 -4.87 2.98 -4.09
N ASN A 42 -5.61 3.85 -4.77
CA ASN A 42 -5.20 5.21 -5.13
C ASN A 42 -6.36 6.22 -5.02
N ILE A 43 -7.46 5.85 -4.34
CA ILE A 43 -8.60 6.73 -4.11
C ILE A 43 -8.12 8.02 -3.42
N ARG A 44 -8.50 9.18 -3.97
CA ARG A 44 -8.13 10.51 -3.45
C ARG A 44 -6.61 10.75 -3.35
N ASN A 45 -5.82 10.12 -4.21
CA ASN A 45 -4.34 10.14 -4.15
C ASN A 45 -3.75 9.53 -2.87
N ILE A 46 -4.52 8.72 -2.14
CA ILE A 46 -4.00 7.89 -1.04
C ILE A 46 -3.44 6.63 -1.67
N LEU A 47 -2.12 6.62 -1.93
CA LEU A 47 -1.43 5.49 -2.52
C LEU A 47 -1.12 4.43 -1.46
N GLY A 48 -1.64 3.22 -1.64
CA GLY A 48 -1.42 2.09 -0.74
C GLY A 48 -0.85 0.90 -1.49
N TYR A 49 0.22 0.31 -0.95
CA TYR A 49 0.92 -0.82 -1.54
C TYR A 49 1.07 -1.97 -0.54
N THR A 50 1.09 -3.19 -1.05
CA THR A 50 1.44 -4.40 -0.28
C THR A 50 2.49 -5.19 -1.04
N GLY A 51 3.52 -5.65 -0.34
CA GLY A 51 4.60 -6.49 -0.85
C GLY A 51 5.35 -7.15 0.30
N THR A 52 6.45 -7.83 0.01
CA THR A 52 7.25 -8.55 1.01
C THR A 52 8.54 -7.80 1.32
N TYR A 53 8.96 -7.82 2.59
CA TYR A 53 10.25 -7.28 3.02
C TYR A 53 11.00 -8.34 3.80
N LYS A 54 12.08 -8.87 3.23
CA LYS A 54 12.97 -9.89 3.85
C LYS A 54 12.29 -11.20 4.26
N GLY A 55 11.29 -11.66 3.48
CA GLY A 55 10.57 -12.92 3.73
C GLY A 55 9.85 -12.97 5.06
#